data_AF-A0A3L6SZG1-F1
#
_entry.id   AF-A0A3L6SZG1-F1
#
_cell.length_a   1.000
_cell.length_b   1.000
_cell.length_c   1.000
_cell.angle_alpha   90.00
_cell.angle_beta   90.00
_cell.angle_gamma   90.00
#
_symmetry.space_group_name_H-M   'P 1'
#
loop_
_entity.id
_entity.type
_entity.pdbx_description
1 polymer ?
#
loop_
_entity_poly.entity_id
_entity_poly.type
_entity_poly.pdbx_seq_one_letter_code
_entity_poly.pdbx_strand_id
1 'polypeptide(L)'
;MSLTSVKIGEEVWLTCLSHALTTETEEVMGLLLGDVESSSRGGATAVIWGASPQMRCERKKDRVEVNPELLAAASAQAEISFFR
;
A
#
# COMPACT_ATOMS: atom_id res chain seq x y z
N MET A 1 2.11 -14.04 -13.55
CA MET A 1 1.37 -14.88 -12.60
C MET A 1 0.36 -13.99 -11.89
N SER A 2 -0.90 -14.41 -11.77
CA SER A 2 -1.92 -13.65 -11.06
C SER A 2 -1.81 -13.87 -9.56
N LEU A 3 -2.16 -12.84 -8.78
CA LEU A 3 -2.37 -12.97 -7.34
C LEU A 3 -3.61 -13.83 -7.08
N THR A 4 -3.50 -14.75 -6.15
CA THR A 4 -4.57 -15.69 -5.77
C THR A 4 -5.21 -15.26 -4.46
N SER A 5 -4.43 -14.69 -3.55
CA SER A 5 -4.91 -14.18 -2.27
C SER A 5 -4.04 -13.02 -1.78
N VAL A 6 -4.60 -12.22 -0.88
CA VAL A 6 -3.91 -11.13 -0.19
C VAL A 6 -4.15 -11.31 1.31
N LYS A 7 -3.08 -11.32 2.09
CA LYS A 7 -3.10 -11.33 3.56
C LYS A 7 -2.65 -9.96 4.04
N ILE A 8 -3.48 -9.33 4.88
CA ILE A 8 -3.21 -8.00 5.43
C ILE A 8 -3.02 -8.16 6.94
N GLY A 9 -1.94 -7.59 7.48
CA GLY A 9 -1.73 -7.50 8.92
C GLY A 9 -2.73 -6.55 9.59
N GLU A 10 -3.07 -6.83 10.85
CA GLU A 10 -4.06 -6.03 11.60
C GLU A 10 -3.66 -4.56 11.73
N GLU A 11 -2.38 -4.27 11.95
CA GLU A 11 -1.86 -2.90 12.05
C GLU A 11 -2.01 -2.14 10.73
N VAL A 12 -1.79 -2.82 9.60
CA VAL A 12 -1.98 -2.26 8.25
C VAL A 12 -3.46 -1.94 8.04
N TRP A 13 -4.35 -2.87 8.41
CA TRP A 13 -5.79 -2.68 8.32
C TRP A 13 -6.26 -1.45 9.12
N LEU A 14 -5.84 -1.33 10.39
CA LEU A 14 -6.18 -0.19 11.25
C LEU A 14 -5.66 1.13 10.68
N THR A 15 -4.44 1.12 10.13
CA THR A 15 -3.83 2.31 9.50
C THR A 15 -4.63 2.75 8.28
N CYS A 16 -4.98 1.81 7.39
CA CYS A 16 -5.79 2.09 6.21
C CYS A 16 -7.18 2.61 6.57
N LEU A 17 -7.84 1.99 7.55
CA LEU A 17 -9.16 2.42 8.01
C LEU A 17 -9.13 3.82 8.63
N SER A 18 -8.14 4.08 9.50
CA SER A 18 -7.98 5.40 10.11
C SER A 18 -7.72 6.47 9.06
N HIS A 19 -6.85 6.17 8.08
CA HIS A 19 -6.56 7.07 6.97
C HIS A 19 -7.80 7.36 6.11
N ALA A 20 -8.58 6.33 5.79
CA ALA A 20 -9.85 6.46 5.05
C ALA A 20 -10.87 7.34 5.76
N LEU A 21 -10.88 7.37 7.10
CA LEU A 21 -11.82 8.15 7.91
C LEU A 21 -11.31 9.56 8.25
N THR A 22 -10.11 9.95 7.81
CA THR A 22 -9.58 11.30 8.09
C THR A 22 -10.35 12.41 7.38
N THR A 23 -11.00 12.11 6.27
CA THR A 23 -11.77 13.08 5.48
C THR A 23 -12.93 12.39 4.77
N GLU A 24 -14.09 13.03 4.81
CA GLU A 24 -15.29 12.58 4.09
C GLU A 24 -15.43 13.27 2.71
N THR A 25 -14.68 14.35 2.48
CA THR A 25 -14.88 15.24 1.33
C THR A 25 -13.92 14.97 0.18
N GLU A 26 -12.82 14.26 0.43
CA GLU A 26 -11.77 14.01 -0.55
C GLU A 26 -11.36 12.53 -0.53
N GLU A 27 -11.01 12.00 -1.69
CA GLU A 27 -10.43 10.66 -1.78
C GLU A 27 -9.00 10.67 -1.21
N VAL A 28 -8.73 9.75 -0.29
CA VAL A 28 -7.38 9.51 0.23
C VAL A 28 -6.67 8.42 -0.56
N MET A 29 -5.34 8.47 -0.56
CA MET A 29 -4.51 7.46 -1.22
C MET A 29 -3.36 7.01 -0.32
N GLY A 30 -2.80 5.86 -0.63
CA GLY A 30 -1.67 5.29 0.10
C GLY A 30 -1.05 4.14 -0.67
N LEU A 31 0.17 3.79 -0.29
CA LEU A 31 0.91 2.65 -0.82
C LEU A 31 0.95 1.55 0.25
N LEU A 32 0.86 0.30 -0.20
CA LEU A 32 1.01 -0.87 0.65
C LEU A 32 2.41 -1.46 0.46
N LEU A 33 3.04 -1.83 1.56
CA LEU A 33 4.34 -2.47 1.60
C LEU A 33 4.16 -3.92 2.02
N GLY A 34 4.73 -4.82 1.25
CA GLY A 34 4.49 -6.25 1.42
C GLY A 34 5.36 -7.09 0.51
N ASP A 35 5.36 -8.39 0.80
CA ASP A 35 6.07 -9.40 0.03
C ASP A 35 5.10 -10.25 -0.77
N VAL A 36 5.59 -10.82 -1.87
CA VAL A 36 4.82 -11.77 -2.68
C VAL A 36 5.38 -13.16 -2.48
N GLU A 37 4.67 -13.97 -1.70
CA GLU A 37 5.00 -15.37 -1.49
C GLU A 37 4.42 -16.21 -2.63
N SER A 38 5.30 -16.91 -3.35
CA SER A 38 4.88 -17.90 -4.34
C SER A 38 4.60 -19.24 -3.67
N SER A 39 3.39 -19.74 -3.83
CA SER A 39 3.02 -21.09 -3.39
C SER A 39 3.48 -22.11 -4.44
N SER A 40 4.04 -23.23 -3.97
CA SER A 40 4.41 -24.38 -4.80
C SER A 40 3.24 -24.96 -5.61
N ARG A 41 1.99 -24.62 -5.26
CA ARG A 41 0.77 -25.02 -5.99
C ARG A 41 0.36 -24.08 -7.13
N GLY A 42 1.24 -23.16 -7.55
CA GLY A 42 1.02 -22.31 -8.73
C GLY A 42 0.21 -21.04 -8.47
N GLY A 43 0.13 -20.59 -7.21
CA GLY A 43 -0.55 -19.35 -6.83
C GLY A 43 0.40 -18.38 -6.12
N ALA A 44 0.24 -17.07 -6.35
CA ALA A 44 0.93 -16.02 -5.60
C ALA A 44 0.03 -15.48 -4.48
N THR A 45 0.59 -15.26 -3.30
CA THR A 45 -0.08 -14.60 -2.16
C THR A 45 0.70 -13.36 -1.78
N ALA A 46 0.04 -12.20 -1.76
CA ALA A 46 0.65 -10.98 -1.24
C ALA A 46 0.47 -10.92 0.28
N VAL A 47 1.56 -10.73 1.01
CA VAL A 47 1.57 -10.55 2.47
C VAL A 47 1.93 -9.09 2.74
N ILE A 48 0.95 -8.32 3.17
CA ILE A 48 1.09 -6.89 3.41
C ILE A 48 1.39 -6.66 4.89
N TRP A 49 2.57 -6.10 5.17
CA TRP A 49 3.06 -5.82 6.51
C TRP A 49 3.15 -4.32 6.81
N GLY A 50 3.06 -3.45 5.80
CA GLY A 50 3.12 -2.00 5.98
C GLY A 50 2.11 -1.24 5.13
N ALA A 51 1.72 -0.08 5.60
CA ALA A 51 0.99 0.93 4.83
C ALA A 51 1.72 2.27 4.95
N SER A 52 1.80 2.99 3.84
CA SER A 52 2.35 4.34 3.75
C SER A 52 1.27 5.27 3.19
N PRO A 53 0.53 5.98 4.06
CA PRO A 53 -0.41 7.01 3.64
C PRO A 53 0.29 8.06 2.77
N GLN A 54 -0.31 8.42 1.63
CA GLN A 54 0.25 9.39 0.70
C GLN A 54 -0.69 10.59 0.58
N MET A 55 -0.14 11.80 0.62
CA MET A 55 -0.91 13.01 0.34
C MET A 55 -1.04 13.20 -1.17
N ARG A 56 -2.25 13.48 -1.65
CA ARG A 56 -2.48 13.77 -3.08
C ARG A 56 -1.83 15.10 -3.46
N CYS A 57 -1.04 15.10 -4.53
CA CYS A 57 -0.58 16.34 -5.17
C CYS A 57 -1.66 16.95 -6.09
N GLU A 58 -2.51 16.13 -6.73
CA GLU A 58 -3.60 16.58 -7.59
C GLU A 58 -4.97 16.17 -7.05
N ARG A 59 -5.85 17.16 -6.82
CA ARG A 59 -7.23 17.00 -6.32
C ARG A 59 -8.28 16.83 -7.43
N LYS A 60 -7.85 16.42 -8.62
CA LYS A 60 -8.76 16.23 -9.76
C LYS A 60 -9.56 14.93 -9.56
N LYS A 61 -10.88 15.02 -9.66
CA LYS A 61 -11.80 13.87 -9.55
C LYS A 61 -11.40 12.77 -10.54
N ASP A 62 -11.40 11.52 -10.07
CA ASP A 62 -11.07 10.28 -10.82
C ASP A 62 -9.61 10.12 -11.31
N ARG A 63 -8.69 11.05 -11.00
CA ARG A 63 -7.26 10.92 -11.35
C ARG A 63 -6.40 10.75 -10.09
N VAL A 64 -6.31 9.52 -9.60
CA VAL A 64 -5.44 9.14 -8.47
C VAL A 64 -4.15 8.55 -9.05
N GLU A 65 -3.19 9.40 -9.35
CA GLU A 65 -1.87 9.00 -9.84
C GLU A 65 -0.82 9.16 -8.74
N VAL A 66 0.12 8.21 -8.66
CA VAL A 66 1.26 8.28 -7.76
C VAL A 66 2.41 8.98 -8.48
N ASN A 67 2.94 10.06 -7.90
CA ASN A 67 4.13 10.72 -8.43
C ASN A 67 5.33 9.75 -8.34
N PRO A 68 6.16 9.60 -9.39
CA PRO A 68 7.37 8.77 -9.34
C PRO A 68 8.29 9.07 -8.15
N GLU A 69 8.36 10.32 -7.67
CA GLU A 69 9.14 10.68 -6.49
C GLU A 69 8.60 10.05 -5.20
N LEU A 70 7.27 10.04 -5.03
CA LEU A 70 6.62 9.39 -3.89
C LEU A 70 6.79 7.88 -3.94
N LEU A 71 6.80 7.31 -5.16
CA LEU A 71 7.07 5.88 -5.35
C LEU A 71 8.51 5.54 -4.97
N ALA A 72 9.49 6.36 -5.36
CA ALA A 72 10.88 6.18 -4.96
C ALA A 72 11.08 6.30 -3.43
N ALA A 73 10.42 7.27 -2.79
CA ALA A 73 10.46 7.43 -1.35
C ALA A 73 9.85 6.23 -0.60
N ALA A 74 8.72 5.70 -1.09
CA ALA A 74 8.10 4.50 -0.53
C ALA A 74 8.97 3.25 -0.70
N SER A 75 9.67 3.11 -1.84
CA SER A 75 10.64 2.02 -2.04
C SER A 75 11.79 2.10 -1.03
N ALA A 76 12.36 3.30 -0.81
CA ALA A 76 13.39 3.49 0.21
C ALA A 76 12.89 3.16 1.62
N GLN A 77 11.64 3.53 1.94
CA GLN A 77 11.00 3.15 3.21
C GLN A 77 10.85 1.63 3.34
N ALA A 78 10.50 0.95 2.26
CA ALA A 78 10.36 -0.51 2.24
C ALA A 78 11.68 -1.21 2.55
N GLU A 79 12.78 -0.76 1.92
CA GLU A 79 14.12 -1.30 2.14
C GLU A 79 14.59 -1.14 3.60
N ILE A 80 14.31 0.01 4.22
CA ILE A 80 14.64 0.25 5.64
C ILE A 80 13.83 -0.66 6.55
N SER A 81 12.54 -0.86 6.23
CA SER A 81 11.63 -1.66 7.04
C SER A 81 11.94 -3.17 6.96
N PHE A 82 12.50 -3.63 5.85
CA PHE A 82 12.94 -5.01 5.65
C PHE A 82 14.13 -5.40 6.55
N PHE A 83 14.92 -4.43 7.01
CA PHE A 83 16.07 -4.67 7.89
C PHE A 83 15.72 -4.74 9.39
N ARG A 84 14.44 -4.65 9.75
CA ARG A 84 13.95 -4.66 11.14
C ARG A 84 13.36 -6.01 11.51
#